data_AF-A0A2L2BN54-F1
#
_entry.id   AF-A0A2L2BN54-F1
#
_cell.length_a   1.000
_cell.length_b   1.000
_cell.length_c   1.000
_cell.angle_alpha   90.00
_cell.angle_beta   90.00
_cell.angle_gamma   90.00
#
_symmetry.space_group_name_H-M   'P 1'
#
loop_
_entity.id
_entity.type
_entity.pdbx_description
1 polymer ?
#
loop_
_entity_poly.entity_id
_entity_poly.type
_entity_poly.pdbx_seq_one_letter_code
_entity_poly.pdbx_strand_id
1 'polypeptide(L)'
;MIEQERFLVPSSQREKWLEVRQQGVTATAVSKAVTPDGYREVLEQLRKPTDIPDNDYMRFGREQEGPIIEKLQSLVDIQPNDWLISRDTGEKKWMMATPDGLSSNHDVIAEVKTTGRDWERWAKVPGNYHRQVQWQLFVTGAEVCIFAWMLRVKRGSVMEPAWPGPKFLEVTRDEVLIERLQETAHRLYADLLAIRS
;
A
#
# COMPACT_ATOMS: atom_id res chain seq x y z
N MET A 1 -13.92 12.72 -5.24
CA MET A 1 -13.55 12.94 -3.82
C MET A 1 -14.07 11.78 -2.98
N ILE A 2 -13.18 11.11 -2.22
CA ILE A 2 -13.54 10.06 -1.26
C ILE A 2 -14.43 10.62 -0.13
N GLU A 3 -15.54 9.93 0.16
CA GLU A 3 -16.46 10.25 1.26
C GLU A 3 -15.81 10.08 2.64
N GLN A 4 -16.16 10.95 3.59
CA GLN A 4 -15.54 10.97 4.92
C GLN A 4 -15.71 9.64 5.67
N GLU A 5 -16.87 8.98 5.55
CA GLU A 5 -17.17 7.71 6.23
C GLU A 5 -16.27 6.55 5.78
N ARG A 6 -15.57 6.70 4.65
CA ARG A 6 -14.65 5.71 4.11
C ARG A 6 -13.26 5.79 4.75
N PHE A 7 -12.91 6.91 5.40
CA PHE A 7 -11.70 7.04 6.21
C PHE A 7 -11.93 6.40 7.58
N LEU A 8 -11.26 5.28 7.84
CA LEU A 8 -11.58 4.42 8.99
C LEU A 8 -10.76 4.78 10.23
N VAL A 9 -9.44 4.75 10.10
CA VAL A 9 -8.50 4.92 11.21
C VAL A 9 -7.10 5.27 10.68
N PRO A 10 -6.41 6.26 11.26
CA PRO A 10 -5.04 6.57 10.89
C PRO A 10 -4.04 5.58 11.50
N SER A 11 -2.91 5.32 10.83
CA SER A 11 -1.89 4.39 11.33
C SER A 11 -1.19 4.88 12.60
N SER A 12 -1.27 6.19 12.90
CA SER A 12 -0.88 6.76 14.18
C SER A 12 -1.65 6.16 15.37
N GLN A 13 -2.87 5.66 15.16
CA GLN A 13 -3.64 4.87 16.15
C GLN A 13 -3.36 3.38 15.98
N ARG A 14 -2.10 2.97 16.19
CA ARG A 14 -1.54 1.66 15.79
C ARG A 14 -2.42 0.45 16.15
N GLU A 15 -2.86 0.34 17.40
CA GLU A 15 -3.65 -0.81 17.88
C GLU A 15 -4.99 -0.91 17.18
N LYS A 16 -5.75 0.19 17.15
CA LYS A 16 -7.04 0.27 16.44
C LYS A 16 -6.88 0.09 14.93
N TRP A 17 -5.80 0.60 14.36
CA TRP A 17 -5.47 0.42 12.95
C TRP A 17 -5.22 -1.06 12.62
N LEU A 18 -4.49 -1.78 13.47
CA LEU A 18 -4.30 -3.22 13.33
C LEU A 18 -5.62 -3.98 13.49
N GLU A 19 -6.42 -3.64 14.50
CA GLU A 19 -7.72 -4.25 14.75
C GLU A 19 -8.64 -4.14 13.52
N VAL A 20 -8.83 -2.92 12.99
CA VAL A 20 -9.69 -2.67 11.83
C VAL A 20 -9.16 -3.36 10.57
N ARG A 21 -7.84 -3.32 10.34
CA ARG A 21 -7.23 -3.99 9.17
C ARG A 21 -7.42 -5.49 9.17
N GLN A 22 -7.43 -6.12 10.34
CA GLN A 22 -7.65 -7.55 10.44
C GLN A 22 -9.08 -7.95 10.07
N GLN A 23 -10.04 -7.00 10.02
CA GLN A 23 -11.43 -7.27 9.68
C GLN A 23 -11.69 -7.35 8.16
N GLY A 24 -10.67 -7.21 7.33
CA GLY A 24 -10.84 -7.31 5.88
C GLY A 24 -9.53 -7.50 5.11
N VAL A 25 -9.58 -7.14 3.83
CA VAL A 25 -8.50 -7.35 2.85
C VAL A 25 -7.82 -6.03 2.54
N THR A 26 -6.50 -6.01 2.73
CA THR A 26 -5.66 -4.83 2.47
C THR A 26 -4.87 -4.97 1.16
N ALA A 27 -4.40 -3.86 0.59
CA ALA A 27 -3.57 -3.83 -0.62
C ALA A 27 -2.36 -4.79 -0.55
N THR A 28 -1.69 -4.84 0.60
CA THR A 28 -0.56 -5.73 0.86
C THR A 28 -0.96 -7.20 0.97
N ALA A 29 -2.16 -7.49 1.46
CA ALA A 29 -2.66 -8.86 1.57
C ALA A 29 -3.03 -9.42 0.20
N VAL A 30 -3.89 -8.72 -0.56
CA VAL A 30 -4.33 -9.18 -1.88
C VAL A 30 -3.17 -9.28 -2.87
N SER A 31 -2.20 -8.36 -2.81
CA SER A 31 -1.04 -8.39 -3.70
C SER A 31 -0.13 -9.61 -3.50
N LYS A 32 -0.08 -10.18 -2.29
CA LYS A 32 0.62 -11.44 -2.01
C LYS A 32 -0.22 -12.65 -2.40
N ALA A 33 -1.52 -12.59 -2.12
CA ALA A 33 -2.45 -13.71 -2.26
C ALA A 33 -2.77 -14.14 -3.69
N VAL A 34 -2.34 -13.39 -4.71
CA VAL A 34 -2.51 -13.81 -6.12
C VAL A 34 -1.73 -15.10 -6.46
N THR A 35 -0.69 -15.44 -5.69
CA THR A 35 0.03 -16.71 -5.84
C THR A 35 -0.46 -17.74 -4.83
N PRO A 36 -0.47 -19.05 -5.15
CA PRO A 36 -0.89 -20.08 -4.19
C PRO A 36 -0.12 -20.04 -2.87
N ASP A 37 1.19 -19.80 -2.92
CA ASP A 37 2.06 -19.75 -1.74
C ASP A 37 1.76 -18.50 -0.92
N GLY A 38 1.72 -17.32 -1.56
CA GLY A 38 1.38 -16.08 -0.88
C GLY A 38 -0.06 -16.07 -0.35
N TYR A 39 -1.00 -16.81 -0.95
CA TYR A 39 -2.35 -16.97 -0.43
C TYR A 39 -2.34 -17.71 0.91
N ARG A 40 -1.60 -18.82 0.99
CA ARG A 40 -1.43 -19.59 2.24
C ARG A 40 -0.76 -18.75 3.32
N GLU A 41 0.31 -18.02 2.98
CA GLU A 41 0.99 -17.12 3.91
C GLU A 41 0.04 -16.04 4.47
N VAL A 42 -0.78 -15.42 3.61
CA VAL A 42 -1.75 -14.40 4.06
C VAL A 42 -2.80 -15.02 4.99
N LEU A 43 -3.33 -16.21 4.68
CA LEU A 43 -4.27 -16.89 5.58
C LEU A 43 -3.63 -17.25 6.92
N GLU A 44 -2.37 -17.70 6.92
CA GLU A 44 -1.64 -17.98 8.16
C GLU A 44 -1.47 -16.71 9.00
N GLN A 45 -1.12 -15.58 8.38
CA GLN A 45 -1.02 -14.29 9.05
C GLN A 45 -2.36 -13.80 9.61
N LEU A 46 -3.47 -14.07 8.91
CA LEU A 46 -4.81 -13.73 9.41
C LEU A 46 -5.21 -14.60 10.61
N ARG A 47 -4.77 -15.86 10.67
CA ARG A 47 -5.01 -16.76 11.81
C ARG A 47 -4.11 -16.44 13.01
N LYS A 48 -2.85 -16.11 12.74
CA LYS A 48 -1.82 -15.85 13.75
C LYS A 48 -1.03 -14.62 13.32
N PRO A 49 -1.50 -13.41 13.69
CA PRO A 49 -0.73 -12.19 13.46
C PRO A 49 0.63 -12.33 14.14
N THR A 50 1.70 -12.21 13.36
CA THR A 50 3.07 -12.18 13.86
C THR A 50 3.63 -10.79 13.70
N ASP A 51 4.31 -10.31 14.74
CA ASP A 51 5.08 -9.09 14.63
C ASP A 51 6.32 -9.35 13.78
N ILE A 52 6.52 -8.50 12.77
CA ILE A 52 7.74 -8.49 12.00
C ILE A 52 8.75 -7.63 12.77
N PRO A 53 9.87 -8.20 13.23
CA PRO A 53 10.87 -7.42 13.95
C PRO A 53 11.41 -6.32 13.04
N ASP A 54 11.56 -5.13 13.61
CA ASP A 54 12.09 -3.99 12.90
C ASP A 54 13.53 -4.26 12.47
N ASN A 55 13.84 -3.94 11.21
CA ASN A 55 15.17 -4.13 10.65
C ASN A 55 15.66 -2.85 9.98
N ASP A 56 16.95 -2.80 9.64
CA ASP A 56 17.57 -1.61 9.04
C ASP A 56 16.86 -1.13 7.77
N TYR A 57 16.30 -2.04 6.97
CA TYR A 57 15.55 -1.67 5.76
C TYR A 57 14.21 -1.02 6.09
N MET A 58 13.50 -1.53 7.11
CA MET A 58 12.23 -0.96 7.56
C MET A 58 12.42 0.40 8.22
N ARG A 59 13.47 0.55 9.05
CA ARG A 59 13.86 1.84 9.62
C ARG A 59 14.19 2.87 8.54
N PHE A 60 15.05 2.52 7.59
CA PHE A 60 15.39 3.39 6.47
C PHE A 60 14.14 3.76 5.65
N GLY A 61 13.22 2.82 5.42
CA GLY A 61 11.93 3.09 4.79
C GLY A 61 11.15 4.21 5.48
N ARG A 62 10.96 4.11 6.80
CA ARG A 62 10.24 5.12 7.59
C ARG A 62 10.93 6.48 7.58
N GLU A 63 12.26 6.49 7.68
CA GLU A 63 13.06 7.73 7.62
C GLU A 63 12.95 8.44 6.26
N GLN A 64 12.74 7.68 5.18
CA GLN A 64 12.66 8.22 3.82
C GLN A 64 11.25 8.56 3.36
N GLU A 65 10.19 8.03 3.99
CA GLU A 65 8.80 8.28 3.60
C GLU A 65 8.48 9.79 3.57
N GLY A 66 8.79 10.51 4.65
CA GLY A 66 8.59 11.96 4.75
C GLY A 66 9.34 12.75 3.68
N PRO A 67 10.67 12.63 3.56
CA PRO A 67 11.45 13.32 2.53
C PRO A 67 11.01 13.04 1.09
N ILE A 68 10.58 11.80 0.80
CA ILE A 68 10.05 11.46 -0.52
C ILE A 68 8.74 12.19 -0.77
N ILE A 69 7.79 12.13 0.17
CA ILE A 69 6.50 12.83 0.05
C ILE A 69 6.74 14.33 -0.09
N GLU A 70 7.52 14.95 0.78
CA GLU A 70 7.86 16.39 0.73
C GLU A 70 8.37 16.79 -0.66
N LYS A 71 9.25 15.96 -1.25
CA LYS A 71 9.73 16.21 -2.61
C LYS A 71 8.62 16.10 -3.64
N LEU A 72 7.72 15.12 -3.54
CA LEU A 72 6.56 15.00 -4.42
C LEU A 72 5.62 16.20 -4.32
N GLN A 73 5.37 16.75 -3.12
CA GLN A 73 4.50 17.92 -2.94
C GLN A 73 5.01 19.16 -3.68
N SER A 74 6.33 19.25 -3.89
CA SER A 74 6.94 20.34 -4.68
C SER A 74 6.71 20.21 -6.19
N LEU A 75 6.19 19.07 -6.66
CA LEU A 75 6.06 18.73 -8.08
C LEU A 75 4.61 18.50 -8.51
N VAL A 76 3.79 17.93 -7.63
CA VAL A 76 2.40 17.53 -7.89
C VAL A 76 1.52 17.78 -6.66
N ASP A 77 0.21 17.85 -6.85
CA ASP A 77 -0.75 17.94 -5.74
C ASP A 77 -0.85 16.59 -5.03
N ILE A 78 -0.02 16.40 -4.01
CA ILE A 78 -0.05 15.26 -3.09
C ILE A 78 0.19 15.76 -1.67
N GLN A 79 -0.63 15.28 -0.74
CA GLN A 79 -0.44 15.42 0.70
C GLN A 79 -0.19 14.05 1.34
N PRO A 80 0.62 13.95 2.41
CA PRO A 80 0.82 12.70 3.13
C PRO A 80 -0.52 12.16 3.66
N ASN A 81 -0.70 10.85 3.59
CA ASN A 81 -1.87 10.18 4.13
C ASN A 81 -1.46 8.98 4.99
N ASP A 82 -1.97 8.93 6.22
CA ASP A 82 -1.80 7.79 7.12
C ASP A 82 -3.12 7.05 7.38
N TRP A 83 -4.22 7.47 6.75
CA TRP A 83 -5.54 6.87 6.94
C TRP A 83 -5.71 5.56 6.18
N LEU A 84 -6.23 4.56 6.88
CA LEU A 84 -6.86 3.39 6.28
C LEU A 84 -8.20 3.79 5.66
N ILE A 85 -8.33 3.56 4.36
CA ILE A 85 -9.49 3.92 3.56
C ILE A 85 -10.17 2.63 3.10
N SER A 86 -11.49 2.63 3.17
CA SER A 86 -12.34 1.55 2.64
C SER A 86 -12.92 1.88 1.26
N ARG A 87 -13.23 0.86 0.48
CA ARG A 87 -13.90 1.04 -0.83
C ARG A 87 -15.33 1.52 -0.68
N ASP A 88 -16.04 0.96 0.29
CA ASP A 88 -17.47 1.18 0.54
C ASP A 88 -17.73 1.51 2.02
N THR A 89 -18.97 1.85 2.35
CA THR A 89 -19.42 2.20 3.69
C THR A 89 -20.21 1.06 4.36
N GLY A 90 -20.63 1.25 5.62
CA GLY A 90 -21.43 0.27 6.36
C GLY A 90 -20.74 -1.09 6.52
N GLU A 91 -21.50 -2.17 6.35
CA GLU A 91 -21.03 -3.56 6.48
C GLU A 91 -20.06 -3.99 5.36
N LYS A 92 -19.88 -3.18 4.32
CA LYS A 92 -19.00 -3.47 3.17
C LYS A 92 -17.57 -2.92 3.33
N LYS A 93 -17.20 -2.45 4.52
CA LYS A 93 -15.90 -1.84 4.86
C LYS A 93 -14.71 -2.82 4.94
N TRP A 94 -14.73 -3.91 4.17
CA TRP A 94 -13.70 -4.94 4.24
C TRP A 94 -12.62 -4.80 3.16
N MET A 95 -12.89 -4.10 2.05
CA MET A 95 -11.86 -3.82 1.04
C MET A 95 -11.14 -2.52 1.42
N MET A 96 -9.86 -2.61 1.79
CA MET A 96 -9.14 -1.50 2.41
C MET A 96 -7.78 -1.24 1.80
N ALA A 97 -7.32 0.01 1.91
CA ALA A 97 -6.01 0.44 1.46
C ALA A 97 -5.52 1.63 2.29
N THR A 98 -4.21 1.80 2.39
CA THR A 98 -3.57 2.99 2.94
C THR A 98 -2.59 3.46 1.87
N PRO A 99 -2.98 4.34 0.94
CA PRO A 99 -2.02 5.02 0.07
C PRO A 99 -1.17 5.98 0.91
N ASP A 100 0.09 6.17 0.54
CA ASP A 100 1.03 7.01 1.31
C ASP A 100 0.76 8.52 1.10
N GLY A 101 0.01 8.87 0.05
CA GLY A 101 -0.46 10.23 -0.18
C GLY A 101 -1.72 10.33 -1.04
N LEU A 102 -2.36 11.50 -1.00
CA LEU A 102 -3.61 11.83 -1.70
C LEU A 102 -3.56 13.25 -2.27
N SER A 103 -4.10 13.44 -3.48
CA SER A 103 -4.39 14.77 -4.02
C SER A 103 -5.59 15.41 -3.32
N SER A 104 -5.71 16.74 -3.39
CA SER A 104 -6.76 17.50 -2.70
C SER A 104 -8.19 17.11 -3.11
N ASN A 105 -8.37 16.60 -4.33
CA ASN A 105 -9.64 16.11 -4.89
C ASN A 105 -9.79 14.57 -4.85
N HIS A 106 -8.75 13.86 -4.37
CA HIS A 106 -8.66 12.40 -4.25
C HIS A 106 -8.70 11.62 -5.60
N ASP A 107 -8.29 12.24 -6.71
CA ASP A 107 -8.17 11.57 -8.02
C ASP A 107 -6.78 10.96 -8.29
N VAL A 108 -5.77 11.38 -7.52
CA VAL A 108 -4.40 10.90 -7.57
C VAL A 108 -3.97 10.45 -6.16
N ILE A 109 -3.31 9.31 -6.10
CA ILE A 109 -2.68 8.78 -4.88
C ILE A 109 -1.16 8.72 -5.04
N ALA A 110 -0.42 8.57 -3.95
CA ALA A 110 1.00 8.25 -3.97
C ALA A 110 1.29 6.93 -3.27
N GLU A 111 2.32 6.24 -3.75
CA GLU A 111 2.89 5.04 -3.11
C GLU A 111 4.41 5.16 -3.13
N VAL A 112 5.02 5.08 -1.95
CA VAL A 112 6.43 5.35 -1.71
C VAL A 112 7.15 4.05 -1.34
N LYS A 113 8.32 3.84 -1.93
CA LYS A 113 9.17 2.68 -1.65
C LYS A 113 10.63 3.06 -1.45
N THR A 114 11.35 2.23 -0.70
CA THR A 114 12.81 2.23 -0.74
C THR A 114 13.30 0.93 -1.37
N THR A 115 14.32 1.02 -2.21
CA THR A 115 14.78 -0.11 -3.02
C THR A 115 16.29 -0.16 -3.07
N GLY A 116 16.88 -1.35 -3.21
CA GLY A 116 18.31 -1.55 -3.43
C GLY A 116 18.68 -1.57 -4.91
N ARG A 117 17.68 -1.43 -5.79
CA ARG A 117 17.84 -1.41 -7.23
C ARG A 117 16.92 -0.35 -7.83
N ASP A 118 17.46 0.43 -8.76
CA ASP A 118 16.62 1.31 -9.57
C ASP A 118 15.78 0.52 -10.57
N TRP A 119 14.49 0.82 -10.63
CA TRP A 119 13.57 0.19 -11.56
C TRP A 119 13.49 0.91 -12.90
N GLU A 120 13.78 2.22 -12.94
CA GLU A 120 13.75 3.10 -14.13
C GLU A 120 12.38 3.25 -14.80
N ARG A 121 11.61 2.17 -14.96
CA ARG A 121 10.31 2.10 -15.64
C ARG A 121 9.38 1.11 -14.95
N TRP A 122 8.07 1.32 -15.12
CA TRP A 122 7.03 0.55 -14.44
C TRP A 122 7.16 -0.96 -14.68
N ALA A 123 7.45 -1.38 -15.92
CA ALA A 123 7.62 -2.80 -16.28
C ALA A 123 8.77 -3.54 -15.55
N LYS A 124 9.65 -2.84 -14.82
CA LYS A 124 10.74 -3.42 -14.02
C LYS A 124 10.43 -3.44 -12.52
N VAL A 125 9.34 -2.81 -12.10
CA VAL A 125 8.90 -2.83 -10.71
C VAL A 125 8.39 -4.26 -10.38
N PRO A 126 8.68 -4.79 -9.19
CA PRO A 126 8.16 -6.09 -8.75
C PRO A 126 6.63 -6.19 -8.86
N GLY A 127 6.13 -7.30 -9.41
CA GLY A 127 4.70 -7.46 -9.69
C GLY A 127 3.77 -7.38 -8.47
N ASN A 128 4.28 -7.60 -7.26
CA ASN A 128 3.49 -7.37 -6.04
C ASN A 128 3.16 -5.88 -5.83
N TYR A 129 4.06 -4.97 -6.20
CA TYR A 129 3.77 -3.53 -6.13
C TYR A 129 2.81 -3.09 -7.23
N HIS A 130 2.83 -3.74 -8.41
CA HIS A 130 1.80 -3.52 -9.42
C HIS A 130 0.41 -3.81 -8.85
N ARG A 131 0.27 -4.98 -8.22
CA ARG A 131 -0.99 -5.40 -7.61
C ARG A 131 -1.41 -4.52 -6.45
N GLN A 132 -0.45 -4.08 -5.63
CA GLN A 132 -0.71 -3.18 -4.51
C GLN A 132 -1.26 -1.83 -5.00
N VAL A 133 -0.60 -1.21 -5.98
CA VAL A 133 -1.02 0.07 -6.57
C VAL A 133 -2.39 -0.05 -7.22
N GLN A 134 -2.62 -1.09 -8.02
CA GLN A 134 -3.92 -1.29 -8.67
C GLN A 134 -5.05 -1.51 -7.65
N TRP A 135 -4.79 -2.23 -6.56
CA TRP A 135 -5.76 -2.33 -5.47
C TRP A 135 -6.00 -0.99 -4.78
N GLN A 136 -4.97 -0.17 -4.54
CA GLN A 136 -5.12 1.16 -3.95
C GLN A 136 -5.97 2.08 -4.85
N LEU A 137 -5.73 2.08 -6.16
CA LEU A 137 -6.53 2.81 -7.15
C LEU A 137 -7.99 2.32 -7.13
N PHE A 138 -8.21 1.01 -7.10
CA PHE A 138 -9.55 0.44 -6.98
C PHE A 138 -10.26 0.88 -5.69
N VAL A 139 -9.60 0.72 -4.53
CA VAL A 139 -10.19 1.05 -3.23
C VAL A 139 -10.51 2.53 -3.16
N THR A 140 -9.58 3.41 -3.52
CA THR A 140 -9.79 4.87 -3.40
C THR A 140 -10.76 5.41 -4.45
N GLY A 141 -10.78 4.81 -5.64
CA GLY A 141 -11.44 5.38 -6.82
C GLY A 141 -10.57 6.42 -7.54
N ALA A 142 -9.27 6.52 -7.19
CA ALA A 142 -8.32 7.34 -7.92
C ALA A 142 -7.99 6.74 -9.31
N GLU A 143 -7.60 7.61 -10.23
CA GLU A 143 -7.27 7.29 -11.62
C GLU A 143 -5.76 7.08 -11.83
N VAL A 144 -4.94 7.77 -11.03
CA VAL A 144 -3.48 7.77 -11.15
C VAL A 144 -2.82 7.54 -9.79
N CYS A 145 -1.73 6.79 -9.79
CA CYS A 145 -0.81 6.68 -8.68
C CYS A 145 0.55 7.25 -9.07
N ILE A 146 1.09 8.16 -8.27
CA ILE A 146 2.48 8.58 -8.31
C ILE A 146 3.28 7.54 -7.52
N PHE A 147 3.88 6.59 -8.23
CA PHE A 147 4.72 5.57 -7.63
C PHE A 147 6.16 6.07 -7.53
N ALA A 148 6.62 6.37 -6.32
CA ALA A 148 7.92 6.95 -6.06
C ALA A 148 8.84 5.97 -5.31
N TRP A 149 10.14 6.04 -5.60
CA TRP A 149 11.12 5.28 -4.86
C TRP A 149 12.43 6.02 -4.61
N MET A 150 13.02 5.74 -3.44
CA MET A 150 14.39 6.12 -3.10
C MET A 150 15.32 4.91 -3.22
N LEU A 151 16.41 5.09 -3.96
CA LEU A 151 17.48 4.10 -4.02
C LEU A 151 18.29 4.17 -2.72
N ARG A 152 18.48 3.02 -2.06
CA ARG A 152 19.34 2.88 -0.89
C ARG A 152 20.68 2.30 -1.28
N VAL A 153 21.74 2.79 -0.65
CA VAL A 153 23.07 2.20 -0.67
C VAL A 153 23.53 1.94 0.76
N LYS A 154 24.36 0.91 0.95
CA LYS A 154 24.96 0.62 2.25
C LYS A 154 26.38 1.19 2.29
N ARG A 155 26.63 2.13 3.20
CA ARG A 155 27.96 2.68 3.48
C ARG A 155 28.36 2.26 4.89
N GLY A 156 29.26 1.28 4.99
CA GLY A 156 29.60 0.65 6.27
C GLY A 156 28.39 -0.07 6.87
N SER A 157 28.00 0.30 8.10
CA SER A 157 26.83 -0.23 8.81
C SER A 157 25.54 0.58 8.57
N VAL A 158 25.62 1.70 7.85
CA VAL A 158 24.50 2.64 7.67
C VAL A 158 23.89 2.51 6.28
N MET A 159 22.57 2.63 6.19
CA MET A 159 21.85 2.77 4.92
C MET A 159 21.62 4.25 4.65
N GLU A 160 21.92 4.67 3.43
CA GLU A 160 21.81 6.07 3.00
C GLU A 160 21.10 6.16 1.64
N PRO A 161 20.44 7.29 1.34
CA PRO A 161 19.96 7.59 0.00
C PRO A 161 21.12 7.61 -1.00
N ALA A 162 20.96 6.95 -2.13
CA ALA A 162 21.98 6.93 -3.17
C ALA A 162 22.02 8.24 -3.95
N TRP A 163 20.89 8.96 -4.04
CA TRP A 163 20.70 10.17 -4.83
C TRP A 163 19.97 11.27 -4.03
N PRO A 164 20.00 12.54 -4.48
CA PRO A 164 19.42 13.67 -3.74
C PRO A 164 17.89 13.68 -3.63
N GLY A 165 17.18 12.79 -4.33
CA GLY A 165 15.72 12.77 -4.33
C GLY A 165 15.16 11.48 -4.95
N PRO A 166 13.87 11.19 -4.72
CA PRO A 166 13.21 10.02 -5.30
C PRO A 166 13.15 10.11 -6.82
N LYS A 167 13.09 8.94 -7.46
CA LYS A 167 12.50 8.80 -8.80
C LYS A 167 11.02 8.49 -8.64
N PHE A 168 10.23 8.83 -9.65
CA PHE A 168 8.80 8.53 -9.65
C PHE A 168 8.29 8.26 -11.06
N LEU A 169 7.15 7.58 -11.13
CA LEU A 169 6.40 7.28 -12.36
C LEU A 169 4.92 7.47 -12.08
N GLU A 170 4.17 7.87 -13.10
CA GLU A 170 2.71 7.81 -13.09
C GLU A 170 2.25 6.42 -13.49
N VAL A 171 1.30 5.88 -12.73
CA VAL A 171 0.68 4.57 -12.97
C VAL A 171 -0.82 4.76 -13.03
N THR A 172 -1.42 4.46 -14.19
CA THR A 172 -2.87 4.50 -14.38
C THR A 172 -3.52 3.16 -14.02
N ARG A 173 -4.84 3.15 -13.94
CA ARG A 173 -5.65 1.96 -13.70
C ARG A 173 -5.45 0.89 -14.79
N ASP A 174 -5.43 -0.36 -14.36
CA ASP A 174 -5.47 -1.58 -15.16
C ASP A 174 -6.69 -2.39 -14.70
N GLU A 175 -7.82 -2.20 -15.38
CA GLU A 175 -9.11 -2.80 -14.97
C GLU A 175 -9.07 -4.33 -14.98
N VAL A 176 -8.30 -4.93 -15.88
CA VAL A 176 -8.16 -6.39 -15.95
C VAL A 176 -7.42 -6.92 -14.72
N LEU A 177 -6.38 -6.21 -14.27
CA LEU A 177 -5.70 -6.57 -13.03
C LEU A 177 -6.57 -6.32 -11.81
N ILE A 178 -7.32 -5.21 -11.79
CA ILE A 178 -8.24 -4.87 -10.69
C ILE A 178 -9.33 -5.93 -10.53
N GLU A 179 -9.94 -6.41 -11.61
CA GLU A 179 -10.94 -7.49 -11.59
C GLU A 179 -10.39 -8.76 -10.95
N ARG A 180 -9.21 -9.21 -11.38
CA ARG A 180 -8.55 -10.40 -10.82
C ARG A 180 -8.20 -10.26 -9.33
N LEU A 181 -7.87 -9.04 -8.90
CA LEU A 181 -7.61 -8.75 -7.49
C LEU A 181 -8.90 -8.81 -6.66
N GLN A 182 -10.02 -8.32 -7.20
CA GLN A 182 -11.33 -8.43 -6.54
C GLN A 182 -11.74 -9.89 -6.34
N GLU A 183 -11.56 -10.76 -7.35
CA GLU A 183 -11.82 -12.21 -7.21
C GLU A 183 -10.98 -12.84 -6.09
N THR A 184 -9.70 -12.47 -6.02
CA THR A 184 -8.79 -12.96 -4.98
C THR A 184 -9.19 -12.43 -3.60
N ALA A 185 -9.59 -11.17 -3.51
CA ALA A 185 -10.02 -10.55 -2.27
C ALA A 185 -11.33 -11.15 -1.74
N HIS A 186 -12.28 -11.48 -2.61
CA HIS A 186 -13.51 -12.16 -2.20
C HIS A 186 -13.25 -13.53 -1.59
N ARG A 187 -12.34 -14.32 -2.18
CA ARG A 187 -11.93 -15.62 -1.61
C ARG A 187 -11.25 -15.44 -0.25
N LEU A 188 -10.31 -14.50 -0.14
CA LEU A 188 -9.66 -14.19 1.13
C LEU A 188 -10.65 -13.76 2.21
N TYR A 189 -11.64 -12.94 1.85
CA TYR A 189 -12.63 -12.44 2.80
C TYR A 189 -13.56 -13.56 3.27
N ALA A 190 -13.97 -14.46 2.39
CA ALA A 190 -14.74 -15.65 2.78
C ALA A 190 -13.98 -16.53 3.78
N ASP A 191 -12.69 -16.79 3.51
CA ASP A 191 -11.83 -17.56 4.42
C ASP A 191 -11.63 -16.83 5.76
N LEU A 192 -11.47 -15.50 5.73
CA LEU A 192 -11.36 -14.68 6.94
C LEU A 192 -12.60 -14.79 7.82
N LEU A 193 -13.80 -14.73 7.23
CA LEU A 193 -15.05 -14.91 7.96
C LEU A 193 -15.14 -16.31 8.59
N ALA A 194 -14.73 -17.35 7.86
CA ALA A 194 -14.71 -18.73 8.35
C ALA A 194 -13.67 -18.98 9.47
N ILE A 195 -12.57 -18.22 9.49
CA ILE A 195 -11.59 -18.28 10.59
C ILE A 195 -12.15 -17.66 11.88
N ARG A 196 -13.07 -16.70 11.74
CA ARG A 196 -13.62 -15.91 12.85
C ARG A 196 -14.94 -16.46 13.41
N SER A 197 -15.61 -17.34 12.68
CA SER A 197 -16.81 -18.08 13.11
C SER A 197 -16.45 -19.22 14.05
#